data_AF-A0ABD0PJ37-F1
#
_entry.id   AF-A0ABD0PJ37-F1
#
_cell.length_a   1.000
_cell.length_b   1.000
_cell.length_c   1.000
_cell.angle_alpha   90.00
_cell.angle_beta   90.00
_cell.angle_gamma   90.00
#
_symmetry.space_group_name_H-M   'P 1'
#
loop_
_entity.id
_entity.type
_entity.pdbx_description
1 polymer ?
#
loop_
_entity_poly.entity_id
_entity_poly.type
_entity_poly.pdbx_seq_one_letter_code
_entity_poly.pdbx_strand_id
1 'polypeptide(L)'
;WLGLPRSLSSIAFYGNTTMLRLPLKSLEEEFKVTRAREVLMYRDSNDPKVAQAGVLVRTGRKWNAQAAVLDAQARLRHKELVGVVARGRAGLGTQCKGKEKRSRIYEEVRAAVEEKRMSRAAGMGQQGAWTRWEQAMDRK
;
A
#
# COMPACT_ATOMS: atom_id res chain seq x y z
N TRP A 1 -1.75 26.80 4.74
CA TRP A 1 -1.99 26.22 3.40
C TRP A 1 -3.45 25.77 3.23
N LEU A 2 -3.98 24.78 3.95
CA LEU A 2 -5.37 24.30 3.70
C LEU A 2 -6.44 24.85 4.68
N GLY A 3 -6.08 25.67 5.66
CA GLY A 3 -7.04 26.24 6.63
C GLY A 3 -7.67 25.23 7.60
N LEU A 4 -7.15 24.00 7.65
CA LEU A 4 -7.70 22.90 8.43
C LEU A 4 -7.30 22.99 9.91
N PRO A 5 -8.12 22.44 10.83
CA PRO A 5 -7.76 22.35 12.23
C PRO A 5 -6.50 21.49 12.41
N ARG A 6 -5.61 21.92 13.33
CA ARG A 6 -4.33 21.24 13.61
C ARG A 6 -4.50 19.80 14.11
N SER A 7 -5.70 19.45 14.57
CA SER A 7 -6.03 18.10 15.04
C SER A 7 -6.23 17.12 13.89
N LEU A 8 -6.48 17.57 12.66
CA LEU A 8 -6.85 16.69 11.54
C LEU A 8 -5.66 15.85 11.06
N SER A 9 -5.84 14.54 11.05
CA SER A 9 -4.82 13.60 10.58
C SER A 9 -4.64 13.64 9.07
N SER A 10 -3.40 13.39 8.62
CA SER A 10 -3.08 13.16 7.20
C SER A 10 -3.79 11.94 6.61
N ILE A 11 -4.23 10.99 7.44
CA ILE A 11 -4.96 9.80 7.00
C ILE A 11 -6.27 10.19 6.31
N ALA A 12 -6.94 11.24 6.77
CA ALA A 12 -8.18 11.72 6.15
C ALA A 12 -8.02 12.10 4.67
N PHE A 13 -6.82 12.55 4.28
CA PHE A 13 -6.52 13.03 2.92
C PHE A 13 -6.02 11.95 1.98
N TYR A 14 -5.24 11.00 2.51
CA TYR A 14 -4.50 10.03 1.70
C TYR A 14 -5.02 8.60 1.82
N GLY A 15 -6.05 8.35 2.64
CA GLY A 15 -6.74 7.07 2.68
C GLY A 15 -7.51 6.80 1.39
N ASN A 16 -7.61 5.52 1.01
CA ASN A 16 -8.35 5.12 -0.18
C ASN A 16 -9.88 5.14 0.04
N THR A 17 -10.31 5.01 1.30
CA THR A 17 -11.72 4.88 1.71
C THR A 17 -12.25 6.12 2.43
N THR A 18 -11.48 7.21 2.49
CA THR A 18 -11.87 8.43 3.20
C THR A 18 -12.69 9.35 2.30
N MET A 19 -13.64 10.09 2.90
CA MET A 19 -14.50 11.02 2.16
C MET A 19 -13.73 12.23 1.60
N LEU A 20 -12.70 12.68 2.31
CA LEU A 20 -11.89 13.86 1.95
C LEU A 20 -10.61 13.48 1.21
N ARG A 21 -10.72 12.61 0.21
CA ARG A 21 -9.57 12.12 -0.55
C ARG A 21 -9.02 13.21 -1.48
N LEU A 22 -7.74 13.54 -1.32
CA LEU A 22 -7.05 14.43 -2.25
C LEU A 22 -6.76 13.70 -3.57
N PRO A 23 -6.75 14.40 -4.73
CA PRO A 23 -6.35 13.84 -6.02
C PRO A 23 -4.81 13.68 -6.13
N LEU A 24 -4.14 13.48 -5.00
CA LEU A 24 -2.69 13.34 -4.88
C LEU A 24 -2.40 12.24 -3.86
N LYS A 25 -1.32 11.50 -4.09
CA LYS A 25 -0.87 10.46 -3.16
C LYS A 25 0.02 11.05 -2.08
N SER A 26 0.09 10.33 -0.96
CA SER A 26 1.01 10.70 0.12
C SER A 26 2.47 10.56 -0.34
N LEU A 27 3.31 11.50 0.07
CA LEU A 27 4.76 11.43 -0.14
C LEU A 27 5.36 10.15 0.45
N GLU A 28 4.85 9.66 1.59
CA GLU A 28 5.33 8.41 2.19
C GLU A 28 5.07 7.20 1.29
N GLU A 29 3.94 7.18 0.61
CA GLU A 29 3.56 6.09 -0.27
C GLU A 29 4.42 6.07 -1.52
N GLU A 30 4.53 7.22 -2.19
CA GLU A 30 5.37 7.31 -3.39
C GLU A 30 6.85 7.08 -3.05
N PHE A 31 7.35 7.62 -1.94
CA PHE A 31 8.72 7.34 -1.48
C PHE A 31 8.98 5.84 -1.33
N LYS A 32 8.08 5.10 -0.65
CA LYS A 32 8.25 3.66 -0.45
C LYS A 32 8.17 2.88 -1.76
N VAL A 33 7.25 3.25 -2.64
CA VAL A 33 7.11 2.60 -3.95
C VAL A 33 8.33 2.85 -4.83
N THR A 34 8.84 4.08 -4.87
CA THR A 34 10.04 4.43 -5.64
C THR A 34 11.25 3.67 -5.14
N ARG A 35 11.45 3.54 -3.83
CA ARG A 35 12.56 2.76 -3.26
C ARG A 35 12.40 1.26 -3.50
N ALA A 36 11.18 0.73 -3.43
CA ALA A 36 10.91 -0.67 -3.79
C ALA A 36 11.18 -0.93 -5.28
N ARG A 37 10.85 0.02 -6.14
CA ARG A 37 11.16 -0.01 -7.59
C ARG A 37 12.66 -0.03 -7.83
N GLU A 38 13.41 0.83 -7.15
CA GLU A 38 14.87 0.89 -7.22
C GLU A 38 15.51 -0.47 -6.85
N VAL A 39 15.02 -1.13 -5.79
CA VAL A 39 15.47 -2.47 -5.39
C VAL A 39 15.26 -3.49 -6.52
N LEU A 40 14.06 -3.51 -7.11
CA LEU A 40 13.76 -4.44 -8.21
C LEU A 40 14.54 -4.10 -9.47
N MET A 41 14.80 -2.83 -9.75
CA MET A 41 15.59 -2.40 -10.91
C MET A 41 17.03 -2.89 -10.82
N TYR A 42 17.67 -2.81 -9.65
CA TYR A 42 19.02 -3.33 -9.48
C TYR A 42 19.06 -4.86 -9.53
N ARG A 43 18.15 -5.53 -8.80
CA ARG A 43 18.12 -7.00 -8.73
C ARG A 43 17.82 -7.66 -10.07
N ASP A 44 16.83 -7.11 -10.78
CA ASP A 44 16.35 -7.68 -12.03
C ASP A 44 16.93 -6.90 -13.25
N SER A 45 18.13 -6.30 -13.10
CA SER A 45 18.84 -5.62 -14.18
C SER A 45 19.30 -6.62 -15.24
N ASN A 46 19.30 -6.21 -16.51
CA ASN A 46 19.83 -7.02 -17.60
C ASN A 46 21.35 -7.11 -17.58
N ASP A 47 22.04 -6.14 -16.97
CA ASP A 47 23.49 -6.17 -16.80
C ASP A 47 23.87 -7.07 -15.61
N PRO A 48 24.57 -8.20 -15.83
CA PRO A 48 24.98 -9.11 -14.77
C PRO A 48 25.83 -8.43 -13.70
N LYS A 49 26.64 -7.43 -14.05
CA LYS A 49 27.47 -6.69 -13.08
C LYS A 49 26.60 -5.92 -12.10
N VAL A 50 25.53 -5.29 -12.59
CA VAL A 50 24.58 -4.53 -11.77
C VAL A 50 23.74 -5.47 -10.91
N ALA A 51 23.25 -6.58 -11.49
CA ALA A 51 22.44 -7.55 -10.77
C ALA A 51 23.23 -8.24 -9.64
N GLN A 52 24.52 -8.52 -9.85
CA GLN A 52 25.38 -9.20 -8.89
C GLN A 52 26.10 -8.27 -7.91
N ALA A 53 26.10 -6.96 -8.16
CA ALA A 53 26.77 -5.98 -7.29
C ALA A 53 26.17 -5.89 -5.87
N GLY A 54 25.00 -6.50 -5.61
CA GLY A 54 24.39 -6.51 -4.28
C GLY A 54 24.02 -5.12 -3.77
N VAL A 55 23.68 -4.20 -4.69
CA VAL A 55 23.44 -2.78 -4.36
C VAL A 55 22.35 -2.65 -3.32
N LEU A 56 22.70 -2.09 -2.17
CA LEU A 56 21.76 -1.78 -1.10
C LEU A 56 21.14 -0.40 -1.33
N VAL A 57 19.85 -0.38 -1.64
CA VAL A 57 19.06 0.86 -1.74
C VAL A 57 19.05 1.57 -0.38
N ARG A 58 19.60 2.78 -0.35
CA ARG A 58 19.70 3.58 0.88
C ARG A 58 18.31 4.08 1.26
N THR A 59 17.82 3.55 2.37
CA THR A 59 16.58 3.97 3.04
C THR A 59 16.90 4.49 4.44
N GLY A 60 15.95 5.20 5.06
CA GLY A 60 16.14 5.70 6.43
C GLY A 60 16.08 4.59 7.48
N ARG A 61 16.43 4.91 8.74
CA ARG A 61 16.48 3.93 9.84
C ARG A 61 15.15 3.22 10.14
N LYS A 62 14.02 3.87 9.88
CA LYS A 62 12.68 3.39 10.27
C LYS A 62 12.06 2.37 9.32
N TRP A 63 12.60 2.22 8.10
CA TRP A 63 11.99 1.38 7.08
C TRP A 63 13.04 0.89 6.08
N ASN A 64 13.01 -0.41 5.77
CA ASN A 64 13.92 -1.06 4.85
C ASN A 64 13.15 -1.49 3.58
N ALA A 65 13.62 -1.04 2.40
CA ALA A 65 12.96 -1.34 1.12
C ALA A 65 13.10 -2.82 0.71
N GLN A 66 14.27 -3.43 0.93
CA GLN A 66 14.52 -4.83 0.58
C GLN A 66 13.59 -5.75 1.37
N ALA A 67 13.46 -5.52 2.67
CA ALA A 67 12.52 -6.27 3.52
C ALA A 67 11.08 -6.11 3.03
N ALA A 68 10.64 -4.88 2.74
CA ALA A 68 9.29 -4.62 2.25
C ALA A 68 8.99 -5.28 0.89
N VAL A 69 9.97 -5.37 -0.01
CA VAL A 69 9.84 -6.09 -1.29
C VAL A 69 9.72 -7.58 -1.05
N LEU A 70 10.48 -8.16 -0.11
CA LEU A 70 10.38 -9.57 0.25
C LEU A 70 9.00 -9.89 0.86
N ASP A 71 8.52 -9.06 1.78
CA ASP A 71 7.18 -9.20 2.38
C ASP A 71 6.08 -9.11 1.32
N ALA A 72 6.19 -8.15 0.39
CA ALA A 72 5.27 -8.02 -0.74
C ALA A 72 5.27 -9.27 -1.64
N GLN A 73 6.45 -9.82 -1.94
CA GLN A 73 6.56 -11.07 -2.71
C GLN A 73 5.97 -12.26 -1.96
N ALA A 74 6.20 -12.36 -0.65
CA ALA A 74 5.62 -13.40 0.20
C ALA A 74 4.09 -13.32 0.23
N ARG A 75 3.52 -12.12 0.36
CA ARG A 75 2.07 -11.89 0.31
C ARG A 75 1.48 -12.26 -1.05
N LEU A 76 2.16 -11.93 -2.15
CA LEU A 76 1.71 -12.32 -3.49
C LEU A 76 1.75 -13.84 -3.68
N ARG A 77 2.80 -14.52 -3.22
CA ARG A 77 2.86 -15.98 -3.21
C ARG A 77 1.74 -16.59 -2.37
N HIS A 78 1.48 -16.03 -1.19
CA HIS A 78 0.38 -16.48 -0.35
C HIS A 78 -0.98 -16.31 -1.05
N LYS A 79 -1.22 -15.17 -1.72
CA LYS A 79 -2.45 -14.94 -2.52
C LYS A 79 -2.57 -15.92 -3.69
N GLU A 80 -1.46 -16.29 -4.31
CA GLU A 80 -1.42 -17.28 -5.38
C GLU A 80 -1.76 -18.69 -4.87
N LEU A 81 -1.21 -19.08 -3.70
CA LEU A 81 -1.49 -20.37 -3.06
C LEU A 81 -2.93 -20.50 -2.56
N VAL A 82 -3.45 -19.47 -1.89
CA VAL A 82 -4.84 -19.44 -1.41
C VAL A 82 -5.83 -19.33 -2.57
N GLY A 83 -5.39 -18.82 -3.72
CA GLY A 83 -6.23 -18.57 -4.88
C GLY A 83 -7.16 -17.36 -4.68
N VAL A 84 -8.04 -17.15 -5.65
CA VAL A 84 -9.03 -16.07 -5.57
C VAL A 84 -10.13 -16.48 -4.60
N VAL A 85 -10.13 -15.91 -3.39
CA VAL A 85 -11.20 -16.11 -2.42
C VAL A 85 -12.50 -15.53 -2.99
N ALA A 86 -13.53 -16.37 -3.14
CA ALA A 86 -14.85 -15.94 -3.57
C ALA A 86 -15.37 -14.86 -2.60
N ARG A 87 -15.64 -13.67 -3.12
CA ARG A 87 -16.29 -12.59 -2.34
C ARG A 87 -17.77 -12.56 -2.70
N GLY A 88 -18.62 -12.99 -1.77
CA GLY A 88 -20.08 -13.00 -1.94
C GLY A 88 -20.57 -14.06 -2.93
N ARG A 89 -21.61 -13.75 -3.70
CA ARG A 89 -22.16 -14.62 -4.77
C ARG A 89 -21.49 -14.42 -6.13
N ALA A 90 -20.38 -13.69 -6.18
CA ALA A 90 -19.53 -13.69 -7.37
C ALA A 90 -18.83 -15.06 -7.42
N GLY A 91 -19.08 -15.84 -8.47
CA GLY A 91 -18.54 -17.19 -8.65
C GLY A 91 -17.01 -17.25 -8.75
N LEU A 92 -16.49 -18.23 -9.50
CA LEU A 92 -15.04 -18.48 -9.67
C LEU A 92 -14.31 -17.17 -10.03
N GLY A 93 -13.54 -16.65 -9.08
CA GLY A 93 -13.13 -15.25 -9.07
C GLY A 93 -12.31 -14.86 -10.30
N THR A 94 -12.45 -13.60 -10.71
CA THR A 94 -11.79 -13.02 -11.88
C THR A 94 -10.28 -13.22 -11.79
N GLN A 95 -9.71 -14.11 -12.63
CA GLN A 95 -8.26 -14.18 -12.77
C GLN A 95 -7.75 -12.84 -13.28
N CYS A 96 -6.95 -12.16 -12.45
CA CYS A 96 -6.32 -10.90 -12.81
C CYS A 96 -5.34 -11.13 -13.97
N LYS A 97 -5.81 -10.83 -15.19
CA LYS A 97 -5.03 -10.88 -16.42
C LYS A 97 -3.77 -10.01 -16.31
N GLY A 98 -2.63 -10.55 -16.73
CA GLY A 98 -1.58 -9.84 -17.48
C GLY A 98 -0.79 -8.70 -16.84
N LYS A 99 -1.02 -8.29 -15.59
CA LYS A 99 -0.16 -7.27 -14.96
C LYS A 99 1.27 -7.80 -14.76
N GLU A 100 2.27 -7.06 -15.25
CA GLU A 100 3.69 -7.37 -15.03
C GLU A 100 3.96 -7.65 -13.55
N LYS A 101 4.71 -8.71 -13.24
CA LYS A 101 5.02 -9.15 -11.87
C LYS A 101 5.52 -8.00 -10.97
N ARG A 102 6.30 -7.07 -11.52
CA ARG A 102 6.79 -5.87 -10.83
C ARG A 102 5.68 -4.91 -10.41
N SER A 103 4.70 -4.66 -11.29
CA SER A 103 3.56 -3.79 -10.99
C SER A 103 2.73 -4.32 -9.81
N ARG A 104 2.55 -5.64 -9.71
CA ARG A 104 1.86 -6.28 -8.58
C ARG A 104 2.62 -6.09 -7.27
N ILE A 105 3.95 -6.16 -7.29
CA ILE A 105 4.78 -5.91 -6.10
C ILE A 105 4.61 -4.46 -5.65
N TYR A 106 4.59 -3.48 -6.57
CA TYR A 106 4.37 -2.08 -6.22
C TYR A 106 2.98 -1.84 -5.63
N GLU A 107 1.94 -2.47 -6.19
CA GLU A 107 0.59 -2.43 -5.66
C GLU A 107 0.51 -3.03 -4.25
N GLU A 108 1.21 -4.14 -4.00
CA GLU A 108 1.25 -4.77 -2.67
C GLU A 108 1.99 -3.89 -1.64
N VAL A 109 3.08 -3.22 -2.04
CA VAL A 109 3.77 -2.24 -1.18
C VAL A 109 2.84 -1.07 -0.86
N ARG A 110 2.04 -0.58 -1.82
CA ARG A 110 1.02 0.45 -1.57
C ARG A 110 -0.07 -0.06 -0.62
N ALA A 111 -0.54 -1.28 -0.81
CA ALA A 111 -1.53 -1.90 0.05
C ALA A 111 -1.04 -2.00 1.51
N ALA A 112 0.22 -2.37 1.72
CA ALA A 112 0.81 -2.43 3.07
C ALA A 112 0.89 -1.05 3.76
N VAL A 113 1.13 0.03 2.98
CA VAL A 113 1.06 1.40 3.51
C VAL A 113 -0.38 1.74 3.91
N GLU A 114 -1.35 1.38 3.09
CA GLU A 114 -2.76 1.62 3.37
C GLU A 114 -3.25 0.82 4.58
N GLU A 115 -2.89 -0.45 4.73
CA GLU A 115 -3.18 -1.26 5.91
C GLU A 115 -2.68 -0.60 7.20
N LYS A 116 -1.49 0.00 7.17
CA LYS A 116 -0.94 0.74 8.31
C LYS A 116 -1.75 2.01 8.61
N ARG A 117 -2.25 2.70 7.58
CA ARG A 117 -3.16 3.85 7.76
C ARG A 117 -4.48 3.40 8.36
N MET A 118 -5.08 2.33 7.84
CA MET A 118 -6.32 1.74 8.35
C MET A 118 -6.18 1.32 9.82
N SER A 119 -5.09 0.66 10.16
CA SER A 119 -4.80 0.25 11.54
C SER A 119 -4.70 1.45 12.49
N ARG A 120 -4.08 2.56 12.03
CA ARG A 120 -4.02 3.81 12.80
C ARG A 120 -5.39 4.49 12.89
N ALA A 121 -6.16 4.49 11.80
CA ALA A 121 -7.48 5.09 11.75
C ALA A 121 -8.46 4.40 12.72
N ALA A 122 -8.40 3.06 12.83
CA ALA A 122 -9.22 2.31 13.78
C ALA A 122 -8.98 2.71 15.26
N GLY A 123 -7.76 3.15 15.58
CA GLY A 123 -7.39 3.66 16.90
C GLY A 123 -7.68 5.15 17.11
N MET A 124 -8.12 5.88 16.08
CA MET A 124 -8.53 7.27 16.23
C MET A 124 -9.94 7.35 16.79
N GLY A 125 -10.19 8.33 17.67
CA GLY A 125 -11.53 8.62 18.21
C GLY A 125 -12.48 9.15 17.13
N GLN A 126 -12.86 10.43 17.21
CA GLN A 126 -13.83 11.01 16.28
C GLN A 126 -13.38 10.97 14.81
N GLN A 127 -12.08 11.16 14.52
CA GLN A 127 -11.55 11.10 13.14
C GLN A 127 -11.47 9.70 12.55
N GLY A 128 -11.48 8.68 13.41
CA GLY A 128 -11.51 7.27 13.01
C GLY A 128 -12.92 6.71 12.95
N ALA A 129 -13.95 7.48 13.33
CA ALA A 129 -15.31 6.98 13.46
C ALA A 129 -15.89 6.41 12.16
N TRP A 130 -15.43 6.89 10.99
CA TRP A 130 -15.80 6.32 9.68
C TRP A 130 -15.33 4.87 9.48
N THR A 131 -14.37 4.39 10.28
CA THR A 131 -13.94 2.98 10.28
C THR A 131 -14.89 2.08 11.07
N ARG A 132 -15.72 2.66 11.95
CA ARG A 132 -16.72 1.95 12.74
C ARG A 132 -18.07 2.10 12.06
N TRP A 133 -18.80 1.00 11.93
CA TRP A 133 -20.11 0.96 11.29
C TRP A 133 -21.21 1.75 12.05
N GLU A 134 -20.91 2.32 13.21
CA GLU A 134 -21.87 2.95 14.12
C GLU A 134 -22.29 4.39 13.75
N GLN A 135 -21.64 5.06 12.79
CA GLN A 135 -21.99 6.43 12.38
C GLN A 135 -22.51 6.56 10.94
N ALA A 136 -22.72 5.44 10.23
CA ALA A 136 -23.39 5.42 8.94
C ALA A 136 -24.94 5.51 9.07
N MET A 137 -25.43 6.28 10.05
CA MET A 137 -26.82 6.73 10.04
C MET A 137 -26.86 7.96 9.14
N ASP A 138 -27.59 7.85 8.03
CA ASP A 138 -27.91 8.98 7.16
C ASP A 138 -28.38 10.15 8.04
N ARG A 139 -27.63 11.26 7.99
CA ARG A 139 -28.16 12.52 8.49
C ARG A 139 -29.26 12.94 7.52
N LYS A 140 -30.52 12.75 7.94
CA LYS A 140 -31.71 13.36 7.33
C LYS A 140 -31.55 14.86 7.18
#